data_AF-A0A4R2ZNN9-F1
#
_entry.id   AF-A0A4R2ZNN9-F1
#
_cell.length_a   1.000
_cell.length_b   1.000
_cell.length_c   1.000
_cell.angle_alpha   90.00
_cell.angle_beta   90.00
_cell.angle_gamma   90.00
#
_symmetry.space_group_name_H-M   'P 1'
#
loop_
_entity.id
_entity.type
_entity.pdbx_description
1 polymer ?
#
loop_
_entity_poly.entity_id
_entity_poly.type
_entity_poly.pdbx_seq_one_letter_code
_entity_poly.pdbx_strand_id
1 'polypeptide(L)' 'MAKKTSVHRDAGTGQFVTKTYADKHPKTTVKETVKKSK' A
#
# COMPACT_ATOMS: atom_id res chain seq x y z
N MET A 1 18.62 -10.67 -4.39
CA MET A 1 17.96 -9.70 -3.48
C MET A 1 16.51 -9.50 -3.94
N ALA A 2 15.51 -10.00 -3.21
CA ALA A 2 14.11 -9.89 -3.63
C ALA A 2 13.65 -8.42 -3.60
N LYS A 3 13.14 -7.88 -4.71
CA LYS A 3 12.54 -6.54 -4.74
C LYS A 3 11.26 -6.56 -3.89
N LYS A 4 11.33 -5.91 -2.72
CA LYS A 4 10.17 -5.62 -1.88
C LYS A 4 9.58 -4.31 -2.36
N THR A 5 8.33 -4.32 -2.80
CA THR A 5 7.62 -3.10 -3.19
C THR A 5 6.64 -2.76 -2.07
N SER A 6 6.79 -1.58 -1.47
CA SER A 6 5.80 -1.06 -0.52
C SER A 6 4.68 -0.37 -1.30
N VAL A 7 3.47 -0.90 -1.20
CA VAL A 7 2.25 -0.34 -1.77
C VAL A 7 1.34 0.14 -0.66
N HIS A 8 0.51 1.14 -0.94
CA HIS A 8 -0.51 1.59 -0.02
C HIS A 8 -1.86 1.14 -0.59
N ARG A 9 -2.70 0.54 0.23
CA ARG A 9 -3.99 0.00 -0.16
C ARG A 9 -5.05 0.50 0.79
N ASP A 10 -6.11 1.10 0.26
CA ASP A 10 -7.25 1.51 1.06
C ASP A 10 -8.05 0.26 1.51
N ALA A 11 -8.23 0.09 2.82
CA ALA A 11 -8.93 -1.03 3.44
C ALA A 11 -10.45 -0.96 3.27
N GLY A 12 -11.01 0.23 2.99
CA GLY A 12 -12.44 0.37 2.74
C GLY A 12 -12.83 -0.09 1.34
N THR A 13 -12.08 0.34 0.33
CA THR A 13 -12.39 0.12 -1.09
C THR A 13 -11.52 -0.96 -1.75
N GLY A 14 -10.39 -1.32 -1.13
CA GLY A 14 -9.43 -2.27 -1.68
C GLY A 14 -8.52 -1.70 -2.77
N GLN A 15 -8.60 -0.40 -3.07
CA GLN A 15 -7.83 0.25 -4.15
C GLN A 15 -6.39 0.55 -3.72
N PHE A 16 -5.46 0.47 -4.68
CA PHE A 16 -4.09 0.93 -4.45
C PHE A 16 -4.03 2.45 -4.55
N VAL A 17 -3.55 3.08 -3.49
CA VAL A 17 -3.52 4.52 -3.33
C VAL A 17 -2.09 5.02 -3.28
N THR A 18 -1.91 6.31 -3.55
CA THR A 18 -0.60 6.96 -3.45
C THR A 18 -0.23 7.22 -2.00
N LYS A 19 1.06 7.47 -1.76
CA LYS A 19 1.54 7.78 -0.41
C LYS A 19 0.87 9.02 0.18
N THR A 20 0.65 10.06 -0.63
CA THR A 20 -0.07 11.27 -0.21
C THR A 20 -1.51 11.01 0.22
N TYR A 21 -2.19 10.04 -0.40
CA TYR A 21 -3.51 9.61 0.04
C TYR A 21 -3.42 8.84 1.35
N ALA A 22 -2.43 7.96 1.49
CA ALA A 22 -2.17 7.24 2.73
C ALA A 22 -1.90 8.19 3.91
N ASP A 23 -1.15 9.27 3.68
CA ASP A 23 -0.85 10.29 4.69
C ASP A 23 -2.10 11.11 5.08
N LYS A 24 -3.02 11.36 4.14
CA LYS A 24 -4.31 12.02 4.40
C LYS A 24 -5.33 11.10 5.06
N HIS A 25 -5.27 9.80 4.77
CA HIS A 25 -6.21 8.79 5.26
C HIS A 25 -5.49 7.64 5.98
N PRO A 26 -4.74 7.91 7.07
CA PRO A 26 -3.95 6.89 7.76
C PRO A 26 -4.83 5.85 8.47
N LYS A 27 -6.09 6.19 8.75
CA LYS A 27 -7.06 5.30 9.40
C LYS A 27 -7.61 4.22 8.47
N THR A 28 -7.73 4.52 7.18
CA THR A 28 -8.30 3.58 6.19
C THR A 28 -7.24 3.04 5.24
N THR A 29 -6.00 3.52 5.27
CA THR A 29 -4.95 3.06 4.36
C THR A 29 -3.99 2.11 5.05
N VAL A 30 -3.76 0.95 4.44
CA VAL A 30 -2.82 -0.08 4.86
C VAL A 30 -1.58 -0.02 3.99
N LYS A 31 -0.41 -0.05 4.61
CA LYS A 31 0.87 -0.17 3.91
C LYS A 31 1.26 -1.64 3.81
N GLU A 32 1.13 -2.21 2.62
CA GLU A 32 1.51 -3.59 2.36
C GLU A 32 2.89 -3.66 1.70
N THR A 33 3.71 -4.61 2.14
CA THR A 33 4.99 -4.89 1.48
C THR A 33 4.85 -6.16 0.66
N VAL A 34 4.60 -6.00 -0.63
CA VAL A 34 4.47 -7.14 -1.54
C VAL A 34 5.86 -7.61 -1.97
N LYS A 35 6.13 -8.89 -1.71
CA LYS A 35 7.30 -9.58 -2.25
C LYS A 35 6.94 -9.97 -3.67
N LYS A 36 7.56 -9.32 -4.67
CA LYS A 36 7.36 -9.72 -6.06
C LYS A 36 8.11 -11.03 -6.28
N SER A 37 7.43 -12.16 -6.04
CA SER A 37 7.88 -13.45 -6.52
C SER A 37 7.74 -13.42 -8.03
N LYS A 38 8.84 -13.71 -8.72
CA LYS A 38 8.83 -13.93 -10.16
C LYS A 38 8.17 -15.27 -10.46
#